data_AF-A0A135WIY4-F1
#
_entry.id   AF-A0A135WIY4-F1
#
_cell.length_a   1.000
_cell.length_b   1.000
_cell.length_c   1.000
_cell.angle_alpha   90.00
_cell.angle_beta   90.00
_cell.angle_gamma   90.00
#
_symmetry.space_group_name_H-M   'P 1'
#
loop_
_entity.id
_entity.type
_entity.pdbx_description
1 polymer ?
#
loop_
_entity_poly.entity_id
_entity_poly.type
_entity_poly.pdbx_seq_one_letter_code
_entity_poly.pdbx_strand_id
1 'polypeptide(L)'
;MKKLLLLLILACNFAWAQMPDISTVWLNNSKPYVGTIGNSGQQLKLKVNISEQNKKNDQEYFISGYSLVDDNYAKYEGKITITKYRDAKRKGVVFGEYDLAEEPKGKHSGTFKGKFVYTFKWNKKTEKVEGQYIELIGDWKSYDGTLDFKTRLKNQ
;
A
#
# COMPACT_ATOMS: atom_id res chain seq x y z
N MET A 1 -43.66 -1.84 25.24
CA MET A 1 -43.15 -2.20 23.90
C MET A 1 -42.41 -1.08 23.16
N LYS A 2 -42.55 0.22 23.52
CA LYS A 2 -41.88 1.33 22.80
C LYS A 2 -40.38 1.54 23.13
N LYS A 3 -39.86 0.91 24.19
CA LYS A 3 -38.44 1.05 24.59
C LYS A 3 -37.48 0.11 23.82
N LEU A 4 -37.97 -0.96 23.20
CA LEU A 4 -37.14 -1.86 22.39
C LEU A 4 -36.86 -1.29 20.99
N LEU A 5 -37.76 -0.47 20.44
CA LEU A 5 -37.63 0.09 19.10
C LEU A 5 -36.49 1.13 19.02
N LEU A 6 -36.25 1.87 20.11
CA LEU A 6 -35.15 2.83 20.23
C LEU A 6 -33.78 2.16 20.31
N LEU A 7 -33.69 0.91 20.81
CA LEU A 7 -32.44 0.15 20.85
C LEU A 7 -32.04 -0.34 19.45
N LEU A 8 -33.01 -0.65 18.58
CA LEU A 8 -32.75 -1.08 17.20
C LEU A 8 -32.23 0.05 16.30
N ILE A 9 -32.67 1.29 16.54
CA ILE A 9 -32.24 2.46 15.75
C ILE A 9 -30.81 2.90 16.09
N LEU A 10 -30.33 2.63 17.32
CA LEU A 10 -28.92 2.89 17.67
C LEU A 10 -27.96 1.82 17.12
N ALA A 11 -28.42 0.60 16.85
CA ALA A 11 -27.59 -0.48 16.34
C ALA A 11 -27.32 -0.40 14.82
N CYS A 12 -28.12 0.35 14.06
CA CYS A 12 -28.00 0.46 12.60
C CYS A 12 -27.05 1.55 12.08
N ASN A 13 -26.38 2.31 12.95
CA ASN A 13 -25.43 3.34 12.50
C ASN A 13 -24.02 2.84 12.19
N PHE A 14 -23.73 1.55 12.39
CA PHE A 14 -22.59 0.91 11.72
C PHE A 14 -23.03 0.45 10.33
N ALA A 15 -23.43 1.41 9.50
CA ALA A 15 -23.30 1.21 8.06
C ALA A 15 -21.81 1.04 7.81
N TRP A 16 -21.35 -0.20 7.69
CA TRP A 16 -20.04 -0.53 7.13
C TRP A 16 -20.03 0.03 5.71
N ALA A 17 -19.60 1.28 5.59
CA ALA A 17 -19.31 1.88 4.30
C ALA A 17 -18.14 1.07 3.73
N GLN A 18 -18.45 0.21 2.76
CA GLN A 18 -17.45 -0.57 2.05
C GLN A 18 -16.50 0.40 1.33
N MET A 19 -15.20 0.23 1.53
CA MET A 19 -14.21 1.06 0.87
C MET A 19 -14.23 0.75 -0.64
N PRO A 20 -14.28 1.77 -1.52
CA PRO A 20 -14.15 1.54 -2.96
C PRO A 20 -12.87 0.77 -3.28
N ASP A 21 -12.94 -0.12 -4.27
CA ASP A 21 -11.76 -0.85 -4.74
C ASP A 21 -10.78 0.14 -5.39
N ILE A 22 -9.65 0.35 -4.72
CA ILE A 22 -8.54 1.19 -5.21
C ILE A 22 -7.34 0.35 -5.66
N SER A 23 -7.52 -0.93 -6.00
CA SER A 23 -6.47 -1.82 -6.48
C SER A 23 -5.63 -1.21 -7.61
N THR A 24 -6.27 -0.49 -8.52
CA THR A 24 -5.61 0.22 -9.63
C THR A 24 -4.63 1.30 -9.19
N VAL A 25 -4.78 1.88 -7.99
CA VAL A 25 -3.85 2.86 -7.42
C VAL A 25 -2.49 2.21 -7.16
N TRP A 26 -2.48 0.99 -6.62
CA TRP A 26 -1.24 0.29 -6.28
C TRP A 26 -0.41 -0.07 -7.51
N LEU A 27 -1.06 -0.26 -8.67
CA LEU A 27 -0.40 -0.52 -9.95
C LEU A 27 0.41 0.68 -10.47
N ASN A 28 0.20 1.89 -9.91
CA ASN A 28 0.90 3.11 -10.30
C ASN A 28 0.97 3.34 -11.82
N ASN A 29 -0.15 3.14 -12.52
CA ASN A 29 -0.22 3.23 -13.98
C ASN A 29 0.88 2.41 -14.69
N SER A 30 1.17 1.21 -14.16
CA SER A 30 2.21 0.28 -14.63
C SER A 30 3.65 0.80 -14.52
N LYS A 31 3.88 1.93 -13.86
CA LYS A 31 5.22 2.48 -13.59
C LYS A 31 5.74 1.95 -12.26
N PRO A 32 7.05 1.69 -12.13
CA PRO A 32 7.64 1.33 -10.84
C PRO A 32 7.55 2.50 -9.85
N TYR A 33 7.43 2.17 -8.57
CA TYR A 33 7.84 3.08 -7.51
C TYR A 33 9.37 3.14 -7.51
N VAL A 34 9.93 4.32 -7.36
CA VAL A 34 11.38 4.57 -7.41
C VAL A 34 11.83 5.20 -6.11
N GLY A 35 13.00 4.79 -5.64
CA GLY A 35 13.45 5.13 -4.31
C GLY A 35 14.85 4.65 -4.02
N THR A 36 15.15 4.55 -2.73
CA THR A 36 16.46 4.15 -2.24
C THR A 36 16.37 3.01 -1.23
N ILE A 37 17.42 2.19 -1.19
CA ILE A 37 17.67 1.16 -0.17
C ILE A 37 19.05 1.36 0.46
N GLY A 38 19.13 1.16 1.78
CA GLY A 38 20.38 1.22 2.54
C GLY A 38 20.92 2.63 2.76
N ASN A 39 22.05 2.72 3.46
CA ASN A 39 22.65 4.01 3.86
C ASN A 39 23.40 4.72 2.73
N SER A 40 23.85 3.96 1.72
CA SER A 40 24.50 4.47 0.52
C SER A 40 23.52 5.03 -0.52
N GLY A 41 22.21 4.87 -0.30
CA GLY A 41 21.18 5.40 -1.20
C GLY A 41 21.10 4.66 -2.53
N GLN A 42 21.43 3.37 -2.57
CA GLN A 42 21.30 2.55 -3.78
C GLN A 42 19.90 2.63 -4.34
N GLN A 43 19.77 2.70 -5.67
CA GLN A 43 18.48 2.84 -6.30
C GLN A 43 17.67 1.55 -6.16
N LEU A 44 16.45 1.69 -5.63
CA LEU A 44 15.46 0.62 -5.56
C LEU A 44 14.30 0.99 -6.48
N LYS A 45 13.90 0.04 -7.34
CA LYS A 45 12.65 0.10 -8.10
C LYS A 45 11.74 -1.03 -7.66
N LEU A 46 10.47 -0.72 -7.44
CA LEU A 46 9.45 -1.67 -7.05
C LEU A 46 8.26 -1.56 -8.02
N LYS A 47 8.05 -2.55 -8.87
CA LYS A 47 6.94 -2.56 -9.84
C LYS A 47 5.86 -3.53 -9.41
N VAL A 48 4.65 -3.02 -9.20
CA VAL A 48 3.46 -3.84 -8.96
C VAL A 48 2.82 -4.20 -10.30
N ASN A 49 2.56 -5.49 -10.54
CA ASN A 49 1.89 -5.96 -11.75
C ASN A 49 0.47 -6.45 -11.47
N ILE A 50 0.26 -7.06 -10.31
CA ILE A 50 -1.05 -7.57 -9.88
C ILE A 50 -1.40 -6.85 -8.58
N SER A 51 -2.64 -6.42 -8.48
CA SER A 51 -3.22 -5.89 -7.26
C SER A 51 -4.69 -6.28 -7.20
N GLU A 52 -5.08 -7.03 -6.18
CA GLU A 52 -6.45 -7.52 -6.00
C GLU A 52 -6.94 -7.19 -4.60
N GLN A 53 -8.11 -6.55 -4.48
CA GLN A 53 -8.76 -6.32 -3.19
C GLN A 53 -9.22 -7.65 -2.58
N ASN A 54 -8.96 -7.84 -1.29
CA ASN A 54 -9.43 -9.01 -0.58
C ASN A 54 -10.96 -8.98 -0.45
N LYS A 55 -11.64 -9.98 -1.00
CA LYS A 55 -13.11 -10.11 -0.99
C LYS A 55 -13.73 -10.17 0.41
N LYS A 56 -12.95 -10.56 1.42
CA LYS A 56 -13.38 -10.64 2.82
C LYS A 56 -12.99 -9.40 3.64
N ASN A 57 -12.06 -8.58 3.14
CA ASN A 57 -11.55 -7.41 3.83
C ASN A 57 -11.16 -6.33 2.80
N ASP A 58 -12.04 -5.36 2.61
CA ASP A 58 -11.89 -4.27 1.63
C ASP A 58 -10.71 -3.32 1.92
N GLN A 59 -10.08 -3.43 3.09
CA GLN A 59 -8.88 -2.70 3.47
C GLN A 59 -7.58 -3.45 3.16
N GLU A 60 -7.65 -4.70 2.71
CA GLU A 60 -6.48 -5.51 2.37
C GLU A 60 -6.41 -5.76 0.86
N TYR A 61 -5.19 -5.68 0.32
CA TYR A 61 -4.90 -5.91 -1.09
C TYR A 61 -3.76 -6.89 -1.21
N PHE A 62 -3.95 -7.94 -2.01
CA PHE A 62 -2.87 -8.84 -2.40
C PHE A 62 -2.17 -8.25 -3.60
N ILE A 63 -0.85 -8.09 -3.52
CA ILE A 63 -0.05 -7.51 -4.59
C ILE A 63 1.11 -8.42 -4.96
N SER A 64 1.48 -8.41 -6.23
CA SER A 64 2.69 -9.09 -6.70
C SER A 64 3.37 -8.31 -7.80
N GLY A 65 4.67 -8.53 -7.94
CA GLY A 65 5.51 -7.63 -8.72
C GLY A 65 6.98 -8.02 -8.76
N TYR A 66 7.79 -7.03 -9.07
CA TYR A 66 9.25 -7.17 -9.15
C TYR A 66 9.96 -6.03 -8.44
N SER A 67 10.97 -6.38 -7.65
CA SER A 67 11.97 -5.46 -7.12
C SER A 67 13.22 -5.50 -8.00
N LEU A 68 13.89 -4.36 -8.11
CA LEU A 68 15.20 -4.23 -8.73
C LEU A 68 16.06 -3.34 -7.86
N VAL A 69 17.16 -3.90 -7.36
CA VAL A 69 18.24 -3.19 -6.66
C VAL A 69 19.51 -3.42 -7.44
N ASP A 70 20.10 -2.35 -7.98
CA ASP A 70 21.17 -2.44 -8.97
C ASP A 70 20.78 -3.41 -10.11
N ASP A 71 21.49 -4.54 -10.26
CA ASP A 71 21.20 -5.58 -11.26
C ASP A 71 20.46 -6.80 -10.67
N ASN A 72 20.13 -6.79 -9.37
CA ASN A 72 19.44 -7.89 -8.72
C ASN A 72 17.92 -7.75 -8.89
N TYR A 73 17.36 -8.65 -9.70
CA TYR A 73 15.94 -8.72 -9.98
C TYR A 73 15.27 -9.83 -9.18
N ALA A 74 14.27 -9.48 -8.36
CA ALA A 74 13.51 -10.45 -7.59
C ALA A 74 12.01 -10.27 -7.82
N LYS A 75 11.30 -11.40 -7.92
CA LYS A 75 9.85 -11.44 -7.84
C LYS A 75 9.45 -11.27 -6.39
N TYR A 76 8.34 -10.59 -6.13
CA TYR A 76 7.75 -10.54 -4.80
C TYR A 76 6.24 -10.71 -4.85
N GLU A 77 5.70 -11.15 -3.72
CA GLU A 77 4.28 -11.17 -3.42
C GLU A 77 4.04 -10.69 -2.00
N GLY A 78 2.85 -10.24 -1.70
CA GLY A 78 2.50 -9.84 -0.35
C GLY A 78 1.23 -9.03 -0.31
N LYS A 79 1.15 -8.15 0.68
CA LYS A 79 -0.06 -7.40 0.94
C LYS A 79 0.16 -5.96 1.33
N ILE A 80 -0.85 -5.16 1.01
CA ILE A 80 -1.04 -3.80 1.50
C ILE A 80 -2.28 -3.80 2.39
N THR A 81 -2.17 -3.23 3.58
CA THR A 81 -3.28 -3.11 4.53
C THR A 81 -3.49 -1.65 4.87
N ILE A 82 -4.66 -1.12 4.52
CA ILE A 82 -5.09 0.23 4.90
C ILE A 82 -5.45 0.20 6.39
N THR A 83 -4.95 1.18 7.14
CA THR A 83 -5.22 1.29 8.59
C THR A 83 -5.97 2.56 8.94
N LYS A 84 -5.90 3.61 8.10
CA LYS A 84 -6.57 4.88 8.38
C LYS A 84 -6.87 5.65 7.11
N TYR A 85 -8.06 6.23 7.05
CA TYR A 85 -8.41 7.25 6.07
C TYR A 85 -8.63 8.60 6.77
N ARG A 86 -8.22 9.69 6.13
CA ARG A 86 -8.49 11.07 6.53
C ARG A 86 -8.97 11.86 5.32
N ASP A 87 -10.18 12.39 5.40
CA ASP A 87 -10.70 13.35 4.44
C ASP A 87 -10.40 14.79 4.90
N ALA A 88 -9.78 15.58 4.03
CA ALA A 88 -9.52 16.99 4.22
C ALA A 88 -10.05 17.80 3.02
N LYS A 89 -11.38 17.84 2.83
CA LYS A 89 -12.19 18.65 1.89
C LYS A 89 -11.83 18.53 0.39
N ARG A 90 -10.59 18.83 0.02
CA ARG A 90 -10.01 18.77 -1.35
C ARG A 90 -8.87 17.75 -1.46
N LYS A 91 -8.48 17.13 -0.34
CA LYS A 91 -7.38 16.18 -0.25
C LYS A 91 -7.82 14.98 0.58
N GLY A 92 -7.67 13.77 0.03
CA GLY A 92 -7.76 12.53 0.80
C GLY A 92 -6.38 12.04 1.18
N VAL A 93 -6.23 11.49 2.37
CA VAL A 93 -5.00 10.82 2.81
C VAL A 93 -5.34 9.44 3.38
N VAL A 94 -4.77 8.41 2.78
CA VAL A 94 -4.84 7.02 3.21
C VAL A 94 -3.49 6.64 3.81
N PHE A 95 -3.53 6.00 4.97
CA PHE A 95 -2.37 5.43 5.65
C PHE A 95 -2.56 3.92 5.75
N GLY A 96 -1.45 3.22 5.76
CA GLY A 96 -1.45 1.80 6.01
C GLY A 96 -0.05 1.22 6.07
N GLU A 97 0.00 -0.09 5.97
CA GLU A 97 1.19 -0.91 6.09
C GLU A 97 1.33 -1.82 4.89
N TYR A 98 2.54 -2.25 4.60
CA TYR A 98 2.82 -3.24 3.57
C TYR A 98 3.77 -4.31 4.11
N ASP A 99 3.59 -5.53 3.62
CA ASP A 99 4.44 -6.68 3.91
C ASP A 99 4.59 -7.48 2.61
N LEU A 100 5.80 -7.45 2.04
CA LEU A 100 6.13 -8.05 0.76
C LEU A 100 7.30 -9.01 0.94
N ALA A 101 7.19 -10.20 0.38
CA ALA A 101 8.19 -11.24 0.42
C ALA A 101 8.71 -11.51 -0.98
N GLU A 102 10.03 -11.43 -1.17
CA GLU A 102 10.69 -11.80 -2.41
C GLU A 102 10.79 -13.33 -2.56
N GLU A 103 10.81 -13.86 -3.77
CA GLU A 103 11.12 -15.27 -4.00
C GLU A 103 12.51 -15.59 -3.40
N PRO A 104 12.64 -16.67 -2.61
CA PRO A 104 13.93 -17.03 -2.01
C PRO A 104 14.90 -17.50 -3.11
N LYS A 105 15.93 -16.69 -3.36
CA LYS A 105 16.98 -16.95 -4.37
C LYS A 105 18.39 -16.74 -3.82
N GLY A 106 18.58 -17.03 -2.53
CA GLY A 106 19.87 -16.91 -1.84
C GLY A 106 19.99 -15.64 -1.00
N LYS A 107 21.22 -15.19 -0.77
CA LYS A 107 21.56 -14.14 0.22
C LYS A 107 20.99 -12.75 -0.08
N HIS A 108 20.56 -12.51 -1.32
CA HIS A 108 20.01 -11.22 -1.77
C HIS A 108 18.50 -11.29 -2.02
N SER A 109 17.80 -12.10 -1.21
CA SER A 109 16.35 -12.15 -1.19
C SER A 109 15.86 -11.93 0.24
N GLY A 110 14.74 -11.22 0.38
CA GLY A 110 14.26 -10.80 1.67
C GLY A 110 12.80 -10.35 1.68
N THR A 111 12.46 -9.60 2.73
CA THR A 111 11.13 -9.05 2.92
C THR A 111 11.18 -7.53 3.03
N PHE A 112 10.26 -6.85 2.35
CA PHE A 112 9.99 -5.43 2.54
C PHE A 112 8.83 -5.26 3.52
N LYS A 113 9.03 -4.51 4.60
CA LYS A 113 7.97 -4.19 5.56
C LYS A 113 7.99 -2.72 5.91
N GLY A 114 6.83 -2.10 5.97
CA GLY A 114 6.78 -0.68 6.28
C GLY A 114 5.39 -0.08 6.27
N LYS A 115 5.38 1.25 6.22
CA LYS A 115 4.17 2.08 6.19
C LYS A 115 4.08 2.80 4.86
N PHE A 116 2.87 3.07 4.42
CA PHE A 116 2.64 3.94 3.27
C PHE A 116 1.76 5.13 3.62
N VAL A 117 1.94 6.19 2.84
CA VAL A 117 1.07 7.35 2.80
C VAL A 117 0.64 7.56 1.36
N TYR A 118 -0.66 7.43 1.10
CA TYR A 118 -1.27 7.77 -0.18
C TYR A 118 -2.07 9.06 -0.02
N THR A 119 -1.64 10.10 -0.71
CA THR A 119 -2.30 11.39 -0.81
C THR A 119 -2.90 11.54 -2.19
N PHE A 120 -4.18 11.93 -2.27
CA PHE A 120 -4.82 12.28 -3.53
C PHE A 120 -5.58 13.60 -3.44
N LYS A 121 -5.57 14.35 -4.55
CA LYS A 121 -6.39 15.55 -4.74
C LYS A 121 -7.67 15.18 -5.46
N TRP A 122 -8.80 15.46 -4.82
CA TRP A 122 -10.12 15.17 -5.38
C TRP A 122 -10.73 16.44 -5.96
N ASN A 123 -11.04 16.43 -7.26
CA ASN A 123 -11.82 17.50 -7.87
C ASN A 123 -13.31 17.18 -7.78
N LYS A 124 -14.04 17.95 -6.98
CA LYS A 124 -15.48 17.80 -6.78
C LYS A 124 -16.33 18.11 -8.03
N LYS A 125 -15.79 18.90 -8.97
CA LYS A 125 -16.51 19.28 -10.21
C LYS A 125 -16.43 18.19 -11.27
N THR A 126 -15.28 17.52 -11.36
CA THR A 126 -15.03 16.48 -12.37
C THR A 126 -15.14 15.06 -11.80
N GLU A 127 -15.30 14.94 -10.48
CA GLU A 127 -15.33 13.68 -9.72
C GLU A 127 -14.12 12.78 -10.02
N LYS A 128 -12.95 13.41 -10.22
CA LYS A 128 -11.71 12.74 -10.60
C LYS A 128 -10.56 13.09 -9.67
N VAL A 129 -9.63 12.15 -9.56
CA VAL A 129 -8.33 12.37 -8.91
C VAL A 129 -7.43 13.16 -9.87
N GLU A 130 -7.01 14.36 -9.47
CA GLU A 130 -6.14 15.23 -10.30
C GLU A 130 -4.66 15.10 -9.96
N GLY A 131 -4.34 14.50 -8.83
CA GLY A 131 -2.97 14.29 -8.41
C GLY A 131 -2.91 13.21 -7.35
N GLN A 132 -1.95 12.29 -7.51
CA GLN A 132 -1.69 11.19 -6.61
C GLN A 132 -0.22 11.20 -6.19
N TYR A 133 0.02 11.07 -4.90
CA TYR A 133 1.34 10.94 -4.32
C TYR A 133 1.31 9.77 -3.35
N ILE A 134 2.15 8.77 -3.61
CA ILE A 134 2.28 7.58 -2.78
C ILE A 134 3.72 7.53 -2.33
N GLU A 135 3.91 7.30 -1.03
CA GLU A 135 5.21 7.14 -0.41
C GLU A 135 5.20 5.89 0.46
N LEU A 136 6.15 4.99 0.22
CA LEU A 136 6.39 3.77 1.00
C LEU A 136 7.66 3.99 1.79
N ILE A 137 7.60 3.82 3.11
CA ILE A 137 8.72 4.02 4.03
C ILE A 137 8.80 2.77 4.90
N GLY A 138 9.94 2.09 4.89
CA GLY A 138 10.09 0.86 5.63
C GLY A 138 11.50 0.33 5.64
N ASP A 139 11.59 -0.98 5.73
CA ASP A 139 12.81 -1.75 5.84
C ASP A 139 12.76 -2.93 4.86
N TRP A 140 13.92 -3.28 4.32
CA TRP A 140 14.16 -4.56 3.67
C TRP A 140 15.08 -5.39 4.55
N LYS A 141 14.73 -6.66 4.77
CA LYS A 141 15.56 -7.59 5.55
C LYS A 141 15.79 -8.88 4.79
N SER A 142 17.04 -9.34 4.72
CA SER A 142 17.36 -10.62 4.08
C SER A 142 16.76 -11.80 4.86
N TYR A 143 16.46 -12.89 4.16
CA TYR A 143 15.91 -14.10 4.80
C TYR A 143 16.90 -14.76 5.77
N ASP A 144 18.20 -14.62 5.53
CA ASP A 144 19.24 -15.13 6.44
C ASP A 144 19.48 -14.21 7.65
N GLY A 145 18.78 -13.07 7.73
CA GLY A 145 18.87 -12.11 8.84
C GLY A 145 20.17 -11.32 8.91
N THR A 146 21.05 -11.44 7.92
CA THR A 146 22.37 -10.77 7.92
C THR A 146 22.33 -9.32 7.44
N LEU A 147 21.31 -8.95 6.65
CA LEU A 147 21.16 -7.63 6.06
C LEU A 147 19.84 -6.99 6.50
N ASP A 148 19.90 -5.71 6.87
CA ASP A 148 18.76 -4.88 7.28
C ASP A 148 18.97 -3.46 6.74
N PHE A 149 18.09 -3.04 5.82
CA PHE A 149 18.24 -1.79 5.09
C PHE A 149 16.97 -0.95 5.12
N LYS A 150 17.11 0.34 5.46
CA LYS A 150 16.03 1.32 5.31
C LYS A 150 15.66 1.48 3.85
N THR A 151 14.36 1.60 3.57
CA THR A 151 13.81 1.81 2.23
C THR A 151 12.87 3.00 2.20
N ARG A 152 12.90 3.74 1.08
CA ARG A 152 11.97 4.84 0.83
C ARG A 152 11.67 4.93 -0.66
N LEU A 153 10.42 4.67 -1.04
CA LEU A 153 9.95 4.63 -2.43
C LEU A 153 8.83 5.63 -2.66
N LYS A 154 8.74 6.18 -3.87
CA LYS A 154 7.70 7.11 -4.29
C LYS A 154 7.19 6.77 -5.69
N ASN A 155 6.00 7.25 -6.03
CA ASN A 155 5.37 7.03 -7.34
C ASN A 155 5.73 8.08 -8.42
N GLN A 156 6.68 8.97 -8.14
CA GLN A 156 7.09 10.09 -9.00
C GLN A 156 8.42 9.83 -9.71
#